data_AF-A0A966A442-F1
#
_entry.id   AF-A0A966A442-F1
#
_cell.length_a   1.000
_cell.length_b   1.000
_cell.length_c   1.000
_cell.angle_alpha   90.00
_cell.angle_beta   90.00
_cell.angle_gamma   90.00
#
_symmetry.space_group_name_H-M   'P 1'
#
loop_
_entity.id
_entity.type
_entity.pdbx_description
1 polymer ?
#
loop_
_entity_poly.entity_id
_entity_poly.type
_entity_poly.pdbx_seq_one_letter_code
_entity_poly.pdbx_strand_id
1 'polypeptide(L)'
;LFMQRTRFCFVRAFREPFMTGNGDATKAVAIAVIIAATGFTILKWTDLREWETQVSSAFWMGSLLGGFIFGIGMSMSGGCATGSLWRAGEGHIKLWVAVIAFGLSGSLFRGWLADSGMINRLGEPLFLPDIIGFKMALISVIAIMCLWYLLATWNEVKGKLVIV
;
A
#
# COMPACT_ATOMS: atom_id res chain seq x y z
N LEU A 1 0.63 17.61 -7.92
CA LEU A 1 -0.68 18.15 -8.36
C LEU A 1 -1.81 17.10 -8.35
N PHE A 2 -1.67 15.97 -9.05
CA PHE A 2 -2.73 14.93 -9.13
C PHE A 2 -3.21 14.43 -7.74
N MET A 3 -2.27 14.11 -6.85
CA MET A 3 -2.59 13.62 -5.50
C MET A 3 -3.35 14.64 -4.64
N GLN A 4 -3.05 15.94 -4.80
CA GLN A 4 -3.71 17.02 -4.07
C GLN A 4 -5.16 17.23 -4.57
N ARG A 5 -5.35 17.24 -5.89
CA ARG A 5 -6.68 17.42 -6.51
C ARG A 5 -7.63 16.26 -6.23
N THR A 6 -7.11 15.03 -6.23
CA THR A 6 -7.90 13.81 -5.97
C THR A 6 -8.03 13.47 -4.47
N ARG A 7 -7.30 14.19 -3.61
CA ARG A 7 -7.18 13.89 -2.17
C ARG A 7 -6.91 12.41 -1.92
N PHE A 8 -5.91 11.88 -2.62
CA PHE A 8 -5.60 10.45 -2.64
C PHE A 8 -5.05 10.00 -1.28
N CYS A 9 -5.73 9.06 -0.63
CA CYS A 9 -5.24 8.41 0.58
C CYS A 9 -5.77 6.98 0.72
N PHE A 10 -4.86 6.04 1.01
CA PHE A 10 -5.20 4.63 1.20
C PHE A 10 -6.14 4.40 2.39
N VAL A 11 -5.92 5.09 3.51
CA VAL A 11 -6.81 5.00 4.69
C VAL A 11 -8.24 5.41 4.34
N ARG A 12 -8.38 6.46 3.52
CA ARG A 12 -9.67 6.92 3.02
C ARG A 12 -10.31 5.85 2.13
N ALA A 13 -9.56 5.28 1.20
CA ALA A 13 -10.04 4.19 0.34
C ALA A 13 -10.51 2.93 1.09
N PHE A 14 -9.97 2.65 2.28
CA PHE A 14 -10.44 1.56 3.14
C PHE A 14 -11.59 1.96 4.06
N ARG A 15 -11.62 3.20 4.56
CA ARG A 15 -12.61 3.65 5.57
C ARG A 15 -13.94 4.11 4.95
N GLU A 16 -13.88 4.84 3.84
CA GLU A 16 -15.04 5.49 3.21
C GLU A 16 -16.16 4.52 2.75
N PRO A 17 -15.87 3.31 2.22
CA PRO A 17 -16.95 2.37 1.88
C PRO A 17 -17.75 1.91 3.12
N PHE A 18 -17.14 1.83 4.30
CA PHE A 18 -17.84 1.39 5.53
C PHE A 18 -18.49 2.52 6.32
N MET A 19 -17.96 3.74 6.24
CA MET A 19 -18.50 4.89 7.00
C MET A 19 -19.52 5.72 6.22
N THR A 20 -19.24 5.98 4.95
CA THR A 20 -19.99 6.96 4.15
C THR A 20 -20.76 6.31 2.99
N GLY A 21 -20.52 5.03 2.72
CA GLY A 21 -21.10 4.30 1.58
C GLY A 21 -20.53 4.66 0.21
N ASN A 22 -19.77 5.76 0.10
CA ASN A 22 -19.13 6.19 -1.14
C ASN A 22 -17.90 5.33 -1.46
N GLY A 23 -17.93 4.63 -2.59
CA GLY A 23 -16.89 3.69 -3.02
C GLY A 23 -15.84 4.27 -3.97
N ASP A 24 -15.96 5.54 -4.37
CA ASP A 24 -15.14 6.13 -5.44
C ASP A 24 -13.64 6.08 -5.17
N ALA A 25 -13.21 6.37 -3.93
CA ALA A 25 -11.80 6.31 -3.55
C ALA A 25 -11.27 4.86 -3.61
N THR A 26 -12.10 3.89 -3.22
CA THR A 26 -11.76 2.46 -3.25
C THR A 26 -11.61 1.94 -4.68
N LYS A 27 -12.54 2.32 -5.57
CA LYS A 27 -12.50 1.98 -7.00
C LYS A 27 -11.25 2.54 -7.68
N ALA A 28 -10.93 3.81 -7.40
CA ALA A 28 -9.75 4.48 -7.96
C ALA A 28 -8.45 3.80 -7.51
N VAL A 29 -8.34 3.39 -6.23
CA VAL A 29 -7.17 2.66 -5.72
C VAL A 29 -7.07 1.28 -6.36
N ALA A 30 -8.16 0.53 -6.47
CA ALA A 30 -8.16 -0.79 -7.09
C ALA A 30 -7.66 -0.74 -8.55
N ILE A 31 -8.16 0.21 -9.35
CA ILE A 31 -7.71 0.41 -10.74
C ILE A 31 -6.24 0.84 -10.78
N ALA A 32 -5.81 1.76 -9.91
CA ALA A 32 -4.42 2.21 -9.85
C ALA A 32 -3.45 1.06 -9.55
N VAL A 33 -3.84 0.14 -8.65
CA VAL A 33 -3.04 -1.05 -8.31
C VAL A 33 -2.98 -2.02 -9.50
N ILE A 34 -4.09 -2.24 -10.22
CA ILE A 34 -4.10 -3.09 -11.42
C ILE A 34 -3.17 -2.54 -12.50
N ILE A 35 -3.24 -1.23 -12.78
CA ILE A 35 -2.37 -0.59 -13.77
C ILE A 35 -0.90 -0.66 -13.33
N ALA A 36 -0.61 -0.39 -12.05
CA ALA A 36 0.74 -0.47 -11.51
C ALA A 36 1.29 -1.90 -11.59
N ALA A 37 0.52 -2.91 -11.17
CA ALA A 37 0.92 -4.31 -11.24
C ALA A 37 1.22 -4.74 -12.69
N THR A 38 0.35 -4.39 -13.62
CA THR A 38 0.54 -4.66 -15.06
C THR A 38 1.77 -3.94 -15.60
N GLY A 39 1.96 -2.67 -15.27
CA GLY A 39 3.15 -1.90 -15.65
C GLY A 39 4.44 -2.54 -15.14
N PHE A 40 4.48 -2.94 -13.87
CA PHE A 40 5.65 -3.63 -13.31
C PHE A 40 5.95 -4.97 -13.99
N THR A 41 4.92 -5.74 -14.38
CA THR A 41 5.17 -6.99 -15.12
C THR A 41 5.73 -6.75 -16.52
N ILE A 42 5.25 -5.73 -17.24
CA ILE A 42 5.76 -5.38 -18.57
C ILE A 42 7.23 -4.95 -18.45
N LEU A 43 7.57 -4.09 -17.48
CA LEU A 43 8.94 -3.65 -17.24
C LEU A 43 9.89 -4.80 -16.94
N LYS A 44 9.45 -5.81 -16.18
CA LYS A 44 10.24 -7.02 -15.88
C LYS A 44 10.38 -7.94 -17.10
N TRP A 45 9.38 -7.99 -17.98
CA TRP A 45 9.45 -8.78 -19.23
C TRP A 45 10.38 -8.19 -20.28
N THR A 46 10.55 -6.87 -20.28
CA THR A 46 11.45 -6.18 -21.23
C THR A 46 12.93 -6.18 -20.81
N ASP A 47 13.29 -6.86 -19.71
CA ASP A 47 14.65 -6.98 -19.17
C ASP A 47 15.37 -5.63 -18.89
N LEU A 48 14.60 -4.54 -18.72
CA LEU A 48 15.16 -3.23 -18.33
C LEU A 48 15.59 -3.20 -16.85
N ARG A 49 15.31 -4.25 -16.07
CA ARG A 49 15.56 -4.30 -14.63
C ARG A 49 15.69 -5.75 -14.16
N GLU A 50 16.77 -6.05 -13.43
CA GLU A 50 17.05 -7.38 -12.89
C GLU A 50 15.86 -7.97 -12.12
N TRP A 51 15.62 -9.26 -12.33
CA TRP A 51 14.47 -10.03 -11.83
C TRP A 51 14.29 -9.94 -10.30
N GLU A 52 15.40 -9.85 -9.56
CA GLU A 52 15.47 -9.75 -8.10
C GLU A 52 15.32 -8.33 -7.53
N THR A 53 15.37 -7.30 -8.38
CA THR A 53 15.28 -5.92 -7.88
C THR A 53 13.89 -5.64 -7.31
N GLN A 54 13.87 -5.16 -6.07
CA GLN A 54 12.68 -4.85 -5.25
C GLN A 54 11.94 -6.03 -4.60
N VAL A 55 12.51 -7.24 -4.54
CA VAL A 55 11.96 -8.30 -3.70
C VAL A 55 12.35 -8.04 -2.25
N SER A 56 11.38 -7.67 -1.41
CA SER A 56 11.64 -7.45 0.01
C SER A 56 11.69 -8.79 0.73
N SER A 57 12.83 -9.10 1.37
CA SER A 57 13.09 -10.32 2.14
C SER A 57 12.35 -10.40 3.48
N ALA A 58 11.11 -9.91 3.56
CA ALA A 58 10.37 -9.77 4.81
C ALA A 58 8.99 -10.45 4.77
N PHE A 59 8.82 -11.43 3.88
CA PHE A 59 7.55 -12.15 3.79
C PHE A 59 7.32 -12.97 5.07
N TRP A 60 6.08 -12.92 5.58
CA TRP A 60 5.63 -13.46 6.87
C TRP A 60 5.76 -12.52 8.08
N MET A 61 6.73 -12.73 8.97
CA MET A 61 6.75 -12.12 10.30
C MET A 61 7.08 -10.62 10.25
N GLY A 62 8.05 -10.24 9.40
CA GLY A 62 8.43 -8.85 9.19
C GLY A 62 7.30 -8.01 8.60
N SER A 63 6.62 -8.52 7.57
CA SER A 63 5.49 -7.82 6.95
C SER A 63 4.28 -7.68 7.87
N LEU A 64 3.96 -8.73 8.65
CA LEU A 64 2.83 -8.69 9.58
C LEU A 64 3.08 -7.69 10.73
N LEU A 65 4.24 -7.78 11.39
CA LEU A 65 4.58 -6.89 12.50
C LEU A 65 4.78 -5.44 12.02
N GLY A 66 5.49 -5.25 10.90
CA GLY A 66 5.70 -3.94 10.31
C GLY A 66 4.39 -3.29 9.86
N GLY A 67 3.49 -4.06 9.22
CA GLY A 67 2.16 -3.60 8.82
C GLY A 67 1.29 -3.19 10.02
N PHE A 68 1.34 -3.95 11.12
CA PHE A 68 0.60 -3.64 12.33
C PHE A 68 1.08 -2.34 13.00
N ILE A 69 2.39 -2.18 13.18
CA ILE A 69 2.99 -0.96 13.74
C ILE A 69 2.71 0.25 12.84
N PHE A 70 2.84 0.07 11.51
CA PHE A 70 2.52 1.10 10.54
C PHE A 70 1.04 1.51 10.58
N GLY A 71 0.13 0.54 10.75
CA GLY A 71 -1.30 0.78 10.94
C GLY A 71 -1.60 1.64 12.17
N ILE A 72 -0.98 1.32 13.32
CA ILE A 72 -1.13 2.10 14.55
C ILE A 72 -0.61 3.53 14.32
N GLY A 73 0.58 3.68 13.72
CA GLY A 73 1.16 5.00 13.40
C GLY A 73 0.29 5.85 12.47
N MET A 74 -0.35 5.23 11.47
CA MET A 74 -1.31 5.92 10.60
C MET A 74 -2.52 6.43 11.38
N SER A 75 -3.03 5.66 12.34
CA SER A 75 -4.19 6.09 13.15
C SER A 75 -3.86 7.28 14.06
N MET A 76 -2.66 7.28 14.67
CA MET A 76 -2.21 8.36 15.56
C MET A 76 -1.87 9.66 14.79
N SER A 77 -1.27 9.54 13.61
CA SER A 77 -0.87 10.69 12.79
C SER A 77 -2.06 11.34 12.06
N GLY A 78 -3.17 10.60 11.86
CA GLY A 78 -4.35 11.08 11.15
C GLY A 78 -4.13 11.19 9.63
N GLY A 79 -3.18 10.43 9.08
CA GLY A 79 -2.83 10.43 7.66
C GLY A 79 -2.11 9.16 7.21
N CYS A 80 -2.30 8.78 5.95
CA CYS A 80 -1.48 7.77 5.28
C CYS A 80 -0.20 8.39 4.71
N ALA A 81 0.83 7.62 4.37
CA ALA A 81 2.11 8.14 3.86
C ALA A 81 1.95 9.15 2.70
N THR A 82 1.16 8.81 1.68
CA THR A 82 0.86 9.72 0.56
C THR A 82 0.06 10.94 1.02
N GLY A 83 -0.94 10.72 1.88
CA GLY A 83 -1.82 11.73 2.46
C GLY A 83 -1.06 12.79 3.26
N SER A 84 -0.08 12.35 4.04
CA SER A 84 0.75 13.20 4.87
C SER A 84 1.68 14.08 4.03
N LEU A 85 2.20 13.55 2.93
CA LEU A 85 3.13 14.27 2.05
C LEU A 85 2.48 15.45 1.33
N TRP A 86 1.32 15.26 0.70
CA TRP A 86 0.69 16.37 -0.03
C TRP A 86 0.05 17.41 0.90
N ARG A 87 -0.49 16.99 2.06
CA ARG A 87 -1.01 17.91 3.08
C ARG A 87 0.10 18.66 3.81
N ALA A 88 1.29 18.07 3.95
CA ALA A 88 2.48 18.83 4.34
C ALA A 88 2.78 19.92 3.29
N GLY A 89 2.68 19.60 1.99
CA GLY A 89 2.79 20.58 0.90
C GLY A 89 1.75 21.71 0.92
N GLU A 90 0.59 21.51 1.57
CA GLU A 90 -0.43 22.56 1.79
C GLU A 90 -0.15 23.46 3.00
N GLY A 91 0.95 23.22 3.74
CA GLY A 91 1.37 24.04 4.87
C GLY A 91 0.91 23.55 6.25
N HIS A 92 0.42 22.31 6.37
CA HIS A 92 0.05 21.75 7.67
C HIS A 92 1.29 21.40 8.51
N ILE A 93 1.68 22.28 9.44
CA ILE A 93 2.84 22.10 10.34
C ILE A 93 2.84 20.74 11.07
N LYS A 94 1.68 20.26 11.55
CA LYS A 94 1.58 18.95 12.23
C LYS A 94 2.06 17.80 11.34
N LEU A 95 1.78 17.88 10.04
CA LEU A 95 2.13 16.82 9.09
C LEU A 95 3.57 16.91 8.61
N TRP A 96 4.19 18.09 8.66
CA TRP A 96 5.64 18.21 8.44
C TRP A 96 6.42 17.37 9.46
N VAL A 97 6.07 17.49 10.74
CA VAL A 97 6.69 16.72 11.82
C VAL A 97 6.46 15.21 11.59
N ALA A 98 5.25 14.82 11.19
CA ALA A 98 4.94 13.42 10.91
C ALA A 98 5.76 12.84 9.75
N VAL A 99 5.94 13.59 8.66
CA VAL A 99 6.74 13.15 7.49
C VAL A 99 8.22 13.04 7.86
N ILE A 100 8.77 14.01 8.60
CA ILE A 100 10.16 13.97 9.06
C ILE A 100 10.39 12.80 10.01
N ALA A 101 9.52 12.62 11.01
CA ALA A 101 9.60 11.50 11.94
C ALA A 101 9.47 10.15 11.22
N PHE A 102 8.58 10.04 10.24
CA PHE A 102 8.43 8.84 9.40
C PHE A 102 9.70 8.53 8.61
N GLY A 103 10.31 9.54 7.98
CA GLY A 103 11.56 9.37 7.23
C GLY A 103 12.74 8.98 8.12
N LEU A 104 12.90 9.65 9.27
CA LEU A 104 13.98 9.38 10.22
C LEU A 104 13.83 8.00 10.86
N SER A 105 12.64 7.67 11.38
CA SER A 105 12.39 6.36 11.99
C SER A 105 12.56 5.23 10.98
N GLY A 106 12.06 5.39 9.75
CA GLY A 106 12.24 4.40 8.68
C GLY A 106 13.71 4.20 8.31
N SER A 107 14.50 5.28 8.23
CA SER A 107 15.93 5.20 7.92
C SER A 107 16.72 4.53 9.05
N LEU A 108 16.51 4.97 10.29
CA LEU A 108 17.17 4.43 11.48
C LEU A 108 16.83 2.95 11.69
N PHE A 109 15.55 2.60 11.55
CA PHE A 109 15.11 1.22 11.70
C PHE A 109 15.70 0.33 10.60
N ARG A 110 15.78 0.82 9.36
CA ARG A 110 16.40 0.08 8.25
C ARG A 110 17.90 -0.10 8.44
N GLY A 111 18.61 0.93 8.94
CA GLY A 111 20.02 0.83 9.28
C GLY A 111 20.27 -0.18 10.40
N TRP A 112 19.50 -0.09 11.49
CA TRP A 112 19.57 -1.04 12.61
C TRP A 112 19.24 -2.48 12.18
N LEU A 113 18.27 -2.65 11.27
CA LEU A 113 17.91 -3.97 10.74
C LEU A 113 18.99 -4.57 9.82
N ALA A 114 19.76 -3.72 9.13
CA ALA A 114 20.90 -4.15 8.33
C ALA A 114 22.09 -4.55 9.22
N ASP A 115 22.43 -3.75 10.24
CA ASP A 115 23.54 -4.03 11.16
C ASP A 115 23.28 -5.25 12.07
N SER A 116 22.02 -5.49 12.46
CA SER A 116 21.66 -6.62 13.32
C SER A 116 21.63 -7.97 12.60
N GLY A 117 21.79 -8.02 11.26
CA GLY A 117 21.69 -9.25 10.46
C GLY A 117 20.31 -9.93 10.51
N MET A 118 19.34 -9.29 11.16
CA MET A 118 18.00 -9.82 11.42
C MET A 118 17.14 -9.82 10.14
N ILE A 119 17.56 -9.10 9.10
CA ILE A 119 16.85 -9.01 7.82
C ILE A 119 16.64 -10.38 7.14
N ASN A 120 17.54 -11.34 7.38
CA ASN A 120 17.44 -12.72 6.86
C ASN A 120 16.66 -13.67 7.79
N ARG A 121 16.36 -13.25 9.02
CA ARG A 121 15.57 -14.01 10.01
C ARG A 121 14.12 -13.53 10.09
N LEU A 122 13.81 -12.34 9.56
CA LEU A 122 12.48 -11.73 9.61
C LEU A 122 11.54 -12.19 8.48
N GLY A 123 12.06 -12.86 7.46
CA GLY A 123 11.27 -13.46 6.40
C GLY A 123 12.14 -14.04 5.29
N GLU A 124 11.59 -14.97 4.53
CA GLU A 124 12.20 -15.40 3.27
C GLU A 124 11.78 -14.43 2.16
N PRO A 125 12.63 -14.20 1.13
CA PRO A 125 12.26 -13.45 -0.05
C PRO A 125 11.26 -14.27 -0.89
N LEU A 126 10.00 -14.29 -0.46
CA LEU A 126 8.97 -14.99 -1.22
C LEU A 126 8.51 -14.12 -2.39
N PHE A 127 8.98 -14.45 -3.59
CA PHE A 127 8.51 -13.82 -4.81
C PHE A 127 7.31 -14.62 -5.36
N LEU A 128 6.10 -14.03 -5.32
CA LEU A 128 4.85 -14.67 -5.80
C LEU A 128 4.96 -15.29 -7.22
N PRO A 129 5.71 -14.70 -8.17
CA PRO A 129 5.94 -15.31 -9.48
C PRO A 129 6.79 -16.59 -9.49
N ASP A 130 7.58 -16.87 -8.45
CA ASP A 130 8.47 -18.04 -8.37
C ASP A 130 7.70 -19.33 -8.08
N ILE A 131 6.65 -19.22 -7.26
CA ILE A 131 5.76 -20.32 -6.87
C ILE A 131 4.62 -20.58 -7.85
N ILE A 132 4.12 -19.54 -8.52
CA ILE A 132 2.85 -19.61 -9.27
C ILE A 132 3.04 -19.28 -10.77
N GLY A 133 4.20 -18.74 -11.14
CA GLY A 133 4.48 -18.23 -12.49
C GLY A 133 3.96 -16.79 -12.69
N PHE A 134 4.72 -15.97 -13.42
CA PHE A 134 4.42 -14.54 -13.66
C PHE A 134 3.00 -14.27 -14.14
N LYS A 135 2.48 -15.13 -15.03
CA LYS A 135 1.14 -14.99 -15.61
C LYS A 135 0.05 -15.19 -14.55
N MET A 136 0.20 -16.20 -13.69
CA MET A 136 -0.78 -16.49 -12.63
C MET A 136 -0.68 -15.52 -11.46
N ALA A 137 0.51 -15.05 -11.13
CA ALA A 137 0.70 -14.01 -10.11
C ALA A 137 0.05 -12.67 -10.52
N LEU A 138 0.10 -12.31 -11.80
CA LEU A 138 -0.62 -11.15 -12.31
C LEU A 138 -2.14 -11.37 -12.23
N ILE A 139 -2.62 -12.53 -12.69
CA ILE A 139 -4.05 -12.86 -12.70
C ILE A 139 -4.62 -12.87 -11.28
N SER A 140 -3.88 -13.39 -10.29
CA SER A 140 -4.35 -13.41 -8.90
C SER A 140 -4.47 -12.01 -8.31
N VAL A 141 -3.49 -11.13 -8.56
CA VAL A 141 -3.55 -9.72 -8.11
C VAL A 141 -4.72 -8.99 -8.76
N ILE A 142 -4.91 -9.16 -10.08
CA ILE A 142 -6.02 -8.58 -10.81
C ILE A 142 -7.36 -9.12 -10.28
N ALA A 143 -7.46 -10.43 -10.05
CA ALA A 143 -8.68 -11.06 -9.55
C ALA A 143 -9.04 -10.54 -8.14
N ILE A 144 -8.06 -10.43 -7.24
CA ILE A 144 -8.28 -9.91 -5.88
C ILE A 144 -8.71 -8.43 -5.93
N MET A 145 -8.05 -7.61 -6.75
CA MET A 145 -8.42 -6.19 -6.88
C MET A 145 -9.77 -6.00 -7.59
N CYS A 146 -10.11 -6.83 -8.57
CA CYS A 146 -11.43 -6.85 -9.20
C CYS A 146 -12.52 -7.30 -8.21
N LEU A 147 -12.25 -8.32 -7.38
CA LEU A 147 -13.15 -8.73 -6.32
C LEU A 147 -13.40 -7.58 -5.34
N TRP A 148 -12.32 -6.88 -4.94
CA TRP A 148 -12.42 -5.72 -4.05
C TRP A 148 -13.21 -4.57 -4.68
N TYR A 149 -13.02 -4.32 -5.98
CA TYR A 149 -13.81 -3.35 -6.74
C TYR A 149 -15.31 -3.72 -6.75
N LEU A 150 -15.62 -4.99 -7.04
CA LEU A 150 -17.00 -5.49 -7.07
C LEU A 150 -17.67 -5.43 -5.70
N LEU A 151 -16.93 -5.74 -4.63
CA LEU A 151 -17.41 -5.61 -3.25
C LEU A 151 -17.68 -4.14 -2.90
N ALA A 152 -16.81 -3.22 -3.31
CA ALA A 152 -17.01 -1.80 -3.11
C ALA A 152 -18.24 -1.27 -3.86
N THR A 153 -18.44 -1.67 -5.13
CA THR A 153 -19.65 -1.29 -5.89
C THR A 153 -20.92 -1.93 -5.32
N TRP A 154 -20.83 -3.19 -4.87
CA TRP A 154 -21.96 -3.87 -4.26
C TRP A 154 -22.38 -3.20 -2.95
N ASN A 155 -21.41 -2.79 -2.13
CA ASN A 155 -21.66 -2.11 -0.88
C ASN A 155 -22.29 -0.72 -1.09
N GLU A 156 -21.83 0.02 -2.10
CA GLU A 156 -22.41 1.32 -2.48
C GLU A 156 -23.88 1.20 -2.94
N VAL A 157 -24.22 0.14 -3.68
CA VAL A 157 -25.60 -0.11 -4.15
C VAL A 157 -26.53 -0.62 -3.04
N LYS A 158 -26.03 -1.48 -2.15
CA LYS A 158 -26.85 -2.15 -1.11
C LYS A 158 -26.91 -1.38 0.21
N GLY A 159 -25.95 -0.51 0.49
CA GLY A 159 -25.83 0.22 1.77
C GLY A 159 -25.69 -0.68 3.01
N LYS A 160 -25.46 -1.99 2.84
CA LYS A 160 -25.60 -3.00 3.91
C LYS A 160 -24.42 -3.03 4.89
N LEU A 161 -23.24 -2.55 4.49
CA LEU A 161 -22.05 -2.49 5.36
C LEU A 161 -21.77 -1.07 5.84
N VAL A 162 -22.69 -0.14 5.65
CA VAL A 162 -22.55 1.23 6.17
C VAL A 162 -22.92 1.21 7.65
N ILE A 163 -21.94 1.48 8.49
CA ILE A 163 -22.11 1.62 9.93
C ILE A 163 -22.48 3.09 10.17
N VAL A 164 -23.77 3.43 10.01
CA VAL A 164 -24.34 4.70 10.49
C VAL A 164 -24.96 4.47 11.85
#